data_AF-A0A1W9U4G4-F1
#
_entry.id   AF-A0A1W9U4G4-F1
#
_cell.length_a   1.000
_cell.length_b   1.000
_cell.length_c   1.000
_cell.angle_alpha   90.00
_cell.angle_beta   90.00
_cell.angle_gamma   90.00
#
_symmetry.space_group_name_H-M   'P 1'
#
loop_
_entity.id
_entity.type
_entity.pdbx_description
1 polymer ?
#
loop_
_entity_poly.entity_id
_entity_poly.type
_entity_poly.pdbx_seq_one_letter_code
_entity_poly.pdbx_strand_id
1 'polypeptide(L)'
;MSENKKILVVDDSPTVRRLVELVLSQRGYEVLSAENGELGLKMAKEQLPAVVLVDFVMPCMNGHMFCRRLREDERFVDVPVILISSKSDVVGQAFEESFGIVHFFTKPFEPEDLVAKIDEVLAERIGANADAAATSVNGQSAAVTAVPDSAAASGTEIVPTAESMDKFLDSINDRFDKVVRNYFQKDFPVLMKNVMGDTLRETGLVKHQTLIMSGDLTRISLAEALCFCAASRQSGRLSMFSDDTFAEIFIENGRFVFATISQKGKHRFLTDLICQDNRFSCAPQELAGVVEEARNNNIPIGQALVEKGLISDDDLMYYLQQHAQDALTTALATSQGNFFLEMDDLPFNLADIKFRIPMYKVLVDGVRRLPLMAKFTEDELFVTRAPLCAEAAQEGVLSEAEQGLMLLLDGVRTLGVVCQESSLDDAVVRRSCQVLYLAGLATIR
;
A
#
# COMPACT_ATOMS: atom_id res chain seq x y z
N MET A 1 -28.26 18.65 -14.63
CA MET A 1 -27.46 17.41 -14.84
C MET A 1 -25.99 17.81 -14.76
N SER A 2 -25.24 17.19 -13.84
CA SER A 2 -23.77 17.00 -13.78
C SER A 2 -22.81 17.87 -14.62
N GLU A 3 -22.81 19.21 -14.53
CA GLU A 3 -21.76 20.01 -15.20
C GLU A 3 -20.40 19.96 -14.47
N ASN A 4 -20.34 19.57 -13.20
CA ASN A 4 -19.15 19.72 -12.35
C ASN A 4 -18.42 18.40 -12.01
N LYS A 5 -18.47 17.41 -12.90
CA LYS A 5 -17.90 16.08 -12.63
C LYS A 5 -16.55 15.80 -13.29
N LYS A 6 -16.08 16.66 -14.20
CA LYS A 6 -14.87 16.40 -14.98
C LYS A 6 -13.63 16.89 -14.25
N ILE A 7 -12.67 15.99 -14.02
CA ILE A 7 -11.38 16.30 -13.40
C ILE A 7 -10.28 15.92 -14.38
N LEU A 8 -9.38 16.85 -14.69
CA LEU A 8 -8.22 16.58 -15.54
C LEU A 8 -7.00 16.26 -14.68
N VAL A 9 -6.30 15.18 -15.02
CA VAL A 9 -5.05 14.73 -14.38
C VAL A 9 -3.95 14.79 -15.42
N VAL A 10 -2.88 15.52 -15.12
CA VAL A 10 -1.72 15.68 -16.00
C VAL A 10 -0.46 15.27 -15.26
N ASP A 11 0.07 14.10 -15.59
CA ASP A 11 1.21 13.50 -14.89
C ASP A 11 1.94 12.57 -15.86
N ASP A 12 3.27 12.51 -15.87
CA ASP A 12 4.01 11.62 -16.77
C ASP A 12 4.03 10.16 -16.27
N SER A 13 3.81 9.95 -14.97
CA SER A 13 3.69 8.63 -14.36
C SER A 13 2.34 7.99 -14.67
N PRO A 14 2.30 6.87 -15.46
CA PRO A 14 1.06 6.15 -15.71
C PRO A 14 0.44 5.60 -14.42
N THR A 15 1.26 5.31 -13.41
CA THR A 15 0.83 4.82 -12.10
C THR A 15 0.04 5.88 -11.33
N VAL A 16 0.53 7.13 -11.30
CA VAL A 16 -0.17 8.23 -10.61
C VAL A 16 -1.47 8.56 -11.32
N ARG A 17 -1.45 8.64 -12.67
CA ARG A 17 -2.68 8.84 -13.45
C ARG A 17 -3.72 7.77 -13.16
N ARG A 18 -3.30 6.50 -13.10
CA ARG A 18 -4.21 5.37 -12.85
C ARG A 18 -4.77 5.37 -11.44
N LEU A 19 -3.95 5.69 -10.44
CA LEU A 19 -4.40 5.82 -9.04
C LEU A 19 -5.47 6.90 -8.91
N VAL A 20 -5.20 8.10 -9.43
CA VAL A 20 -6.13 9.23 -9.38
C VAL A 20 -7.41 8.94 -10.15
N GLU A 21 -7.31 8.35 -11.34
CA GLU A 21 -8.47 7.92 -12.14
C GLU A 21 -9.36 6.95 -11.35
N LEU A 22 -8.77 5.95 -10.71
CA LEU A 22 -9.50 4.94 -9.96
C LEU A 22 -10.21 5.53 -8.74
N VAL A 23 -9.52 6.37 -7.98
CA VAL A 23 -10.01 6.97 -6.73
C VAL A 23 -11.17 7.93 -7.01
N LEU A 24 -11.00 8.81 -7.99
CA LEU A 24 -12.02 9.82 -8.31
C LEU A 24 -13.22 9.22 -9.06
N SER A 25 -13.00 8.22 -9.92
CA SER A 25 -14.10 7.52 -10.59
C SER A 25 -15.02 6.79 -9.59
N GLN A 26 -14.47 6.24 -8.50
CA GLN A 26 -15.27 5.63 -7.42
C GLN A 26 -16.18 6.63 -6.70
N ARG A 27 -15.77 7.91 -6.66
CA ARG A 27 -16.56 9.02 -6.13
C ARG A 27 -17.53 9.60 -7.16
N GLY A 28 -17.60 9.01 -8.36
CA GLY A 28 -18.53 9.37 -9.41
C GLY A 28 -18.09 10.58 -10.25
N TYR A 29 -16.80 10.92 -10.20
CA TYR A 29 -16.17 11.89 -11.10
C TYR A 29 -15.81 11.26 -12.45
N GLU A 30 -15.84 12.07 -13.50
CA GLU A 30 -15.31 11.72 -14.82
C GLU A 30 -13.86 12.20 -14.89
N VAL A 31 -12.91 11.27 -15.00
CA VAL A 31 -11.49 11.62 -14.97
C VAL A 31 -10.91 11.61 -16.39
N LEU A 32 -10.26 12.72 -16.75
CA LEU A 32 -9.52 12.88 -17.99
C LEU A 32 -8.05 12.76 -17.67
N SER A 33 -7.32 11.87 -18.35
CA SER A 33 -5.92 11.58 -18.04
C SER A 33 -5.01 11.96 -19.20
N ALA A 34 -3.99 12.78 -18.93
CA ALA A 34 -2.99 13.21 -19.91
C ALA A 34 -1.57 12.87 -19.42
N GLU A 35 -0.79 12.25 -20.29
CA GLU A 35 0.58 11.81 -19.98
C GLU A 35 1.65 12.90 -20.06
N ASN A 36 1.29 14.10 -20.50
CA ASN A 36 2.17 15.26 -20.55
C ASN A 36 1.37 16.57 -20.62
N GLY A 37 2.06 17.70 -20.39
CA GLY A 37 1.44 19.02 -20.39
C GLY A 37 0.77 19.44 -21.71
N GLU A 38 1.29 19.04 -22.87
CA GLU A 38 0.71 19.41 -24.17
C GLU A 38 -0.65 18.73 -24.40
N LEU A 39 -0.72 17.41 -24.13
CA LEU A 39 -1.97 16.66 -24.18
C LEU A 39 -2.95 17.17 -23.13
N GLY A 40 -2.48 17.50 -21.93
CA GLY A 40 -3.31 18.09 -20.87
C GLY A 40 -3.97 19.40 -21.31
N LEU A 41 -3.22 20.30 -21.94
CA LEU A 41 -3.76 21.59 -22.42
C LEU A 41 -4.80 21.40 -23.53
N LYS A 42 -4.55 20.44 -24.43
CA LYS A 42 -5.51 20.08 -25.48
C LYS A 42 -6.81 19.55 -24.87
N MET A 43 -6.71 18.60 -23.95
CA MET A 43 -7.87 18.00 -23.28
C MET A 43 -8.63 19.02 -22.44
N ALA A 44 -7.93 19.93 -21.74
CA ALA A 44 -8.56 21.02 -21.00
C ALA A 44 -9.47 21.86 -21.91
N LYS A 45 -8.96 22.27 -23.08
CA LYS A 45 -9.68 23.10 -24.07
C LYS A 45 -10.89 22.41 -24.69
N GLU A 46 -10.82 21.09 -24.87
CA GLU A 46 -11.89 20.29 -25.49
C GLU A 46 -12.98 19.90 -24.47
N GLN A 47 -12.60 19.64 -23.22
CA GLN A 47 -13.49 19.00 -22.24
C GLN A 47 -13.90 19.88 -21.07
N LEU A 48 -13.28 21.05 -20.89
CA LEU A 48 -13.59 22.04 -19.86
C LEU A 48 -13.70 21.43 -18.45
N PRO A 49 -12.60 20.92 -17.87
CA PRO A 49 -12.61 20.31 -16.55
C PRO A 49 -12.94 21.31 -15.45
N ALA A 50 -13.59 20.83 -14.40
CA ALA A 50 -13.95 21.59 -13.21
C ALA A 50 -12.77 21.77 -12.25
N VAL A 51 -11.82 20.82 -12.23
CA VAL A 51 -10.57 20.84 -11.44
C VAL A 51 -9.44 20.27 -12.30
N VAL A 52 -8.23 20.80 -12.13
CA VAL A 52 -7.01 20.25 -12.74
C VAL A 52 -6.03 19.80 -11.67
N LEU A 53 -5.58 18.56 -11.78
CA LEU A 53 -4.49 17.97 -11.02
C LEU A 53 -3.27 17.91 -11.94
N VAL A 54 -2.13 18.48 -11.54
CA VAL A 54 -0.95 18.54 -12.40
C VAL A 54 0.34 18.22 -11.65
N ASP A 55 1.19 17.38 -12.26
CA ASP A 55 2.55 17.18 -11.78
C ASP A 55 3.41 18.41 -12.03
N PHE A 56 4.13 18.83 -11.00
CA PHE A 56 5.09 19.90 -11.13
C PHE A 56 6.29 19.50 -12.00
N VAL A 57 6.76 18.26 -11.92
CA VAL A 57 7.97 17.78 -12.60
C VAL A 57 7.59 16.83 -13.73
N MET A 58 7.57 17.33 -14.97
CA MET A 58 7.31 16.53 -16.18
C MET A 58 8.31 16.89 -17.29
N PRO A 59 8.68 15.94 -18.17
CA PRO A 59 9.52 16.21 -19.34
C PRO A 59 8.82 17.13 -20.35
N CYS A 60 9.62 17.89 -21.10
CA CYS A 60 9.20 18.87 -22.13
C CYS A 60 8.41 20.07 -21.59
N MET A 61 7.26 19.84 -20.95
CA MET A 61 6.40 20.86 -20.35
C MET A 61 6.10 20.50 -18.90
N ASN A 62 6.75 21.20 -17.98
CA ASN A 62 6.55 21.03 -16.54
C ASN A 62 5.25 21.71 -16.06
N GLY A 63 4.84 21.45 -14.80
CA GLY A 63 3.60 21.96 -14.24
C GLY A 63 3.51 23.49 -14.23
N HIS A 64 4.64 24.19 -14.07
CA HIS A 64 4.70 25.65 -14.18
C HIS A 64 4.32 26.14 -15.61
N MET A 65 4.95 25.57 -16.64
CA MET A 65 4.69 25.94 -18.03
C MET A 65 3.27 25.57 -18.46
N PHE A 66 2.73 24.48 -17.92
CA PHE A 66 1.34 24.08 -18.10
C PHE A 66 0.38 25.10 -17.48
N CYS A 67 0.53 25.43 -16.20
CA CYS A 67 -0.36 26.37 -15.49
C CYS A 67 -0.37 27.75 -16.17
N ARG A 68 0.81 28.26 -16.56
CA ARG A 68 0.90 29.53 -17.27
C ARG A 68 0.09 29.55 -18.57
N ARG A 69 0.21 28.51 -19.40
CA ARG A 69 -0.55 28.40 -20.65
C ARG A 69 -2.03 28.15 -20.43
N LEU A 70 -2.39 27.46 -19.35
CA LEU A 70 -3.79 27.26 -18.98
C LEU A 70 -4.45 28.61 -18.64
N ARG A 71 -3.75 29.50 -17.92
CA ARG A 71 -4.24 30.83 -17.53
C ARG A 71 -4.27 31.87 -18.66
N GLU A 72 -3.61 31.62 -19.79
CA GLU A 72 -3.71 32.48 -20.99
C GLU A 72 -5.10 32.41 -21.65
N ASP A 73 -5.94 31.43 -21.27
CA ASP A 73 -7.28 31.24 -21.80
C ASP A 73 -8.32 31.58 -20.72
N GLU A 74 -9.12 32.62 -20.98
CA GLU A 74 -10.08 33.21 -20.03
C GLU A 74 -11.06 32.18 -19.44
N ARG A 75 -11.35 31.10 -20.18
CA ARG A 75 -12.25 30.03 -19.73
C ARG A 75 -11.73 29.26 -18.52
N PHE A 76 -10.41 29.30 -18.28
CA PHE A 76 -9.80 28.57 -17.18
C PHE A 76 -9.35 29.47 -16.05
N VAL A 77 -9.56 30.79 -16.07
CA VAL A 77 -9.06 31.71 -15.02
C VAL A 77 -9.52 31.30 -13.62
N ASP A 78 -10.76 30.80 -13.49
CA ASP A 78 -11.34 30.38 -12.20
C ASP A 78 -11.28 28.87 -11.97
N VAL A 79 -10.63 28.09 -12.84
CA VAL A 79 -10.51 26.65 -12.64
C VAL A 79 -9.44 26.38 -11.57
N PRO A 80 -9.77 25.73 -10.45
CA PRO A 80 -8.80 25.41 -9.41
C PRO A 80 -7.77 24.41 -9.92
N VAL A 81 -6.51 24.67 -9.59
CA VAL A 81 -5.39 23.78 -9.88
C VAL A 81 -4.84 23.22 -8.58
N ILE A 82 -4.65 21.92 -8.51
CA ILE A 82 -3.97 21.24 -7.40
C ILE A 82 -2.67 20.64 -7.95
N LEU A 83 -1.56 20.96 -7.31
CA LEU A 83 -0.26 20.42 -7.69
C LEU A 83 -0.01 19.08 -7.01
N ILE A 84 0.66 18.18 -7.70
CA ILE A 84 1.11 16.90 -7.13
C ILE A 84 2.61 16.74 -7.44
N SER A 85 3.50 16.74 -6.45
CA SER A 85 4.96 16.71 -6.72
C SER A 85 5.78 15.84 -5.78
N SER A 86 6.86 15.22 -6.29
CA SER A 86 7.80 14.41 -5.49
C SER A 86 8.84 15.24 -4.70
N LYS A 87 8.85 16.58 -4.79
CA LYS A 87 9.77 17.44 -4.03
C LYS A 87 9.00 18.52 -3.29
N SER A 88 9.25 18.66 -1.99
CA SER A 88 8.68 19.71 -1.12
C SER A 88 9.17 21.12 -1.46
N ASP A 89 10.29 21.26 -2.18
CA ASP A 89 11.10 22.48 -2.14
C ASP A 89 10.98 23.43 -3.35
N VAL A 90 9.99 23.28 -4.25
CA VAL A 90 9.98 24.06 -5.51
C VAL A 90 8.69 24.83 -5.82
N VAL A 91 7.82 25.02 -4.84
CA VAL A 91 6.67 25.93 -4.98
C VAL A 91 6.85 27.07 -3.97
N GLY A 92 7.47 28.17 -4.39
CA GLY A 92 7.54 29.36 -3.54
C GLY A 92 6.15 30.00 -3.39
N GLN A 93 5.85 30.63 -2.25
CA GLN A 93 4.55 31.28 -1.96
C GLN A 93 4.04 32.20 -3.09
N ALA A 94 4.92 32.89 -3.82
CA ALA A 94 4.56 33.73 -4.97
C ALA A 94 3.96 32.95 -6.16
N PHE A 95 4.27 31.65 -6.28
CA PHE A 95 3.74 30.75 -7.31
C PHE A 95 2.31 30.31 -7.00
N GLU A 96 1.96 30.16 -5.72
CA GLU A 96 0.64 29.68 -5.25
C GLU A 96 -0.48 30.66 -5.65
N GLU A 97 -0.27 31.95 -5.41
CA GLU A 97 -1.29 32.98 -5.66
C GLU A 97 -1.46 33.32 -7.16
N SER A 98 -0.38 33.24 -7.96
CA SER A 98 -0.36 33.78 -9.33
C SER A 98 -1.03 32.88 -10.37
N PHE A 99 -1.20 31.58 -10.09
CA PHE A 99 -1.72 30.62 -11.06
C PHE A 99 -2.96 29.88 -10.56
N GLY A 100 -3.67 30.42 -9.57
CA GLY A 100 -4.90 29.82 -9.01
C GLY A 100 -4.69 28.39 -8.49
N ILE A 101 -3.53 28.17 -7.86
CA ILE A 101 -3.20 26.91 -7.21
C ILE A 101 -3.86 26.96 -5.84
N VAL A 102 -4.79 26.04 -5.59
CA VAL A 102 -5.58 26.01 -4.35
C VAL A 102 -5.00 25.06 -3.31
N HIS A 103 -4.16 24.11 -3.75
CA HIS A 103 -3.49 23.17 -2.86
C HIS A 103 -2.30 22.51 -3.56
N PHE A 104 -1.42 21.89 -2.76
CA PHE A 104 -0.37 21.01 -3.26
C PHE A 104 -0.33 19.72 -2.43
N PHE A 105 -0.12 18.60 -3.11
CA PHE A 105 0.18 17.31 -2.50
C PHE A 105 1.62 16.94 -2.80
N THR A 106 2.34 16.49 -1.77
CA THR A 106 3.63 15.83 -1.96
C THR A 106 3.40 14.35 -2.25
N LYS A 107 4.10 13.78 -3.23
CA LYS A 107 4.10 12.33 -3.48
C LYS A 107 5.01 11.65 -2.45
N PRO A 108 4.58 10.55 -1.78
CA PRO A 108 3.24 9.93 -1.86
C PRO A 108 2.17 10.70 -1.08
N PHE A 109 0.92 10.66 -1.58
CA PHE A 109 -0.25 11.30 -0.96
C PHE A 109 -1.35 10.26 -0.71
N GLU A 110 -2.14 10.45 0.35
CA GLU A 110 -3.28 9.60 0.65
C GLU A 110 -4.44 9.90 -0.33
N PRO A 111 -5.03 8.89 -0.98
CA PRO A 111 -6.15 9.07 -1.89
C PRO A 111 -7.37 9.77 -1.27
N GLU A 112 -7.67 9.47 -0.01
CA GLU A 112 -8.77 10.05 0.74
C GLU A 112 -8.58 11.55 0.94
N ASP A 113 -7.36 12.00 1.18
CA ASP A 113 -7.02 13.43 1.35
C ASP A 113 -7.19 14.18 0.02
N LEU A 114 -6.77 13.57 -1.10
CA LEU A 114 -6.99 14.13 -2.44
C LEU A 114 -8.48 14.29 -2.74
N VAL A 115 -9.28 13.27 -2.45
CA VAL A 115 -10.74 13.31 -2.62
C VAL A 115 -11.36 14.38 -1.76
N ALA A 116 -11.03 14.41 -0.46
CA ALA A 116 -11.56 15.37 0.47
C ALA A 116 -11.27 16.80 0.01
N LYS A 117 -10.04 17.06 -0.48
CA LYS A 117 -9.68 18.39 -0.98
C LYS A 117 -10.40 18.77 -2.26
N ILE A 118 -10.63 17.83 -3.18
CA ILE A 118 -11.40 18.07 -4.40
C ILE A 118 -12.86 18.36 -4.06
N ASP A 119 -13.45 17.59 -3.14
CA ASP A 119 -14.83 17.78 -2.67
C ASP A 119 -14.99 19.17 -2.02
N GLU A 120 -14.03 19.58 -1.17
CA GLU A 120 -13.96 20.91 -0.56
C GLU A 120 -13.93 22.03 -1.61
N VAL A 121 -12.98 21.95 -2.55
CA VAL A 121 -12.78 22.97 -3.59
C VAL A 121 -14.00 23.08 -4.52
N LEU A 122 -14.64 21.95 -4.86
CA LEU A 122 -15.85 21.95 -5.67
C LEU A 122 -17.06 22.49 -4.89
N ALA A 123 -17.18 22.19 -3.60
CA ALA A 123 -18.24 22.71 -2.74
C ALA A 123 -18.13 24.23 -2.55
N GLU A 124 -16.93 24.75 -2.32
CA GLU A 124 -16.67 26.20 -2.24
C GLU A 124 -17.07 26.93 -3.52
N ARG A 125 -16.84 26.31 -4.69
CA ARG A 125 -17.23 26.89 -5.98
C ARG A 125 -18.74 26.89 -6.20
N ILE A 126 -19.44 25.85 -5.73
CA ILE A 126 -20.92 25.80 -5.77
C ILE A 126 -21.51 26.83 -4.81
N GLY A 127 -20.93 27.01 -3.62
CA GLY A 127 -21.30 28.03 -2.65
C GLY A 127 -21.06 29.45 -3.17
N ALA A 128 -19.89 29.73 -3.74
CA ALA A 128 -19.55 31.04 -4.31
C ALA A 128 -20.42 31.39 -5.54
N ASN A 129 -20.75 30.40 -6.40
CA ASN A 129 -21.68 30.60 -7.50
C ASN A 129 -23.14 30.76 -7.04
N ALA A 130 -23.54 30.11 -5.94
CA ALA A 130 -24.85 30.29 -5.33
C ALA A 130 -24.99 31.66 -4.67
N ASP A 131 -23.95 32.17 -4.01
CA ASP A 131 -23.92 33.53 -3.43
C ASP A 131 -23.85 34.60 -4.53
N ALA A 132 -23.11 34.39 -5.61
CA ALA A 132 -23.10 35.30 -6.77
C ALA A 132 -24.47 35.34 -7.48
N ALA A 133 -25.18 34.21 -7.54
CA ALA A 133 -26.55 34.13 -8.07
C ALA A 133 -27.59 34.73 -7.11
N ALA A 134 -27.47 34.50 -5.80
CA ALA A 134 -28.35 35.02 -4.76
C ALA A 134 -28.19 36.53 -4.53
N THR A 135 -27.00 37.09 -4.79
CA THR A 135 -26.74 38.54 -4.68
C THR A 135 -27.42 39.35 -5.80
N SER A 136 -28.03 38.70 -6.80
CA SER A 136 -28.81 39.37 -7.86
C SER A 136 -30.32 39.46 -7.59
N VAL A 137 -30.84 38.85 -6.51
CA VAL A 137 -32.29 38.82 -6.23
C VAL A 137 -32.58 38.99 -4.73
N ASN A 138 -32.33 40.18 -4.19
CA ASN A 138 -33.30 40.91 -3.35
C ASN A 138 -32.64 42.12 -2.70
N GLY A 139 -33.07 43.30 -3.15
CA GLY A 139 -32.91 44.52 -2.40
C GLY A 139 -33.98 44.66 -1.31
N GLN A 140 -33.58 45.37 -0.24
CA GLN A 140 -34.40 45.99 0.83
C GLN A 140 -34.91 45.03 1.92
N SER A 141 -34.91 45.36 3.22
CA SER A 141 -34.37 46.46 4.04
C SER A 141 -34.64 46.12 5.53
N ALA A 142 -33.72 46.50 6.44
CA ALA A 142 -33.91 46.86 7.85
C ALA A 142 -34.40 45.77 8.86
N ALA A 143 -34.03 45.72 10.14
CA ALA A 143 -33.09 46.45 11.00
C ALA A 143 -33.11 45.78 12.41
N VAL A 144 -31.94 45.71 13.07
CA VAL A 144 -31.70 45.99 14.51
C VAL A 144 -32.29 45.02 15.58
N THR A 145 -31.44 44.37 16.40
CA THR A 145 -31.08 44.66 17.83
C THR A 145 -30.67 43.41 18.64
N ALA A 146 -29.51 43.52 19.31
CA ALA A 146 -29.13 43.09 20.67
C ALA A 146 -29.55 41.72 21.29
N VAL A 147 -28.51 41.03 21.77
CA VAL A 147 -28.42 40.02 22.87
C VAL A 147 -28.57 40.77 24.23
N PRO A 148 -29.20 40.24 25.31
CA PRO A 148 -28.53 39.28 26.22
C PRO A 148 -29.36 38.29 27.07
N ASP A 149 -28.60 37.29 27.57
CA ASP A 149 -28.63 36.66 28.90
C ASP A 149 -29.67 35.61 29.37
N SER A 150 -29.10 34.42 29.64
CA SER A 150 -29.11 33.67 30.90
C SER A 150 -30.29 32.77 31.33
N ALA A 151 -29.88 31.53 31.67
CA ALA A 151 -30.25 30.71 32.84
C ALA A 151 -31.68 30.14 33.02
N ALA A 152 -31.78 28.81 33.11
CA ALA A 152 -32.11 28.08 34.35
C ALA A 152 -32.20 26.55 34.13
N ALA A 153 -31.78 25.80 35.15
CA ALA A 153 -31.57 24.35 35.18
C ALA A 153 -32.67 23.58 35.95
N SER A 154 -32.72 22.26 35.76
CA SER A 154 -33.15 21.23 36.76
C SER A 154 -32.76 19.84 36.22
N GLY A 155 -31.79 19.10 36.81
CA GLY A 155 -31.94 18.14 37.92
C GLY A 155 -32.16 16.71 37.35
N THR A 156 -31.38 15.65 37.60
CA THR A 156 -30.95 15.11 38.91
C THR A 156 -29.82 14.07 38.73
N GLU A 157 -28.94 13.99 39.73
CA GLU A 157 -27.72 13.16 39.86
C GLU A 157 -27.95 11.67 40.17
N ILE A 158 -26.97 10.82 39.85
CA ILE A 158 -26.38 9.85 40.80
C ILE A 158 -24.86 9.82 40.59
N VAL A 159 -24.09 10.17 41.62
CA VAL A 159 -22.61 10.09 41.69
C VAL A 159 -22.22 8.97 42.67
N PRO A 160 -21.25 8.08 42.37
CA PRO A 160 -20.63 7.23 43.37
C PRO A 160 -19.30 7.82 43.90
N THR A 161 -19.08 7.65 45.21
CA THR A 161 -17.99 8.21 46.02
C THR A 161 -16.61 7.55 45.82
N ALA A 162 -15.55 8.34 46.00
CA ALA A 162 -14.14 8.02 45.70
C ALA A 162 -13.60 6.72 46.34
N GLU A 163 -14.00 6.35 47.56
CA GLU A 163 -13.48 5.13 48.21
C GLU A 163 -14.01 3.81 47.61
N SER A 164 -15.15 3.83 46.92
CA SER A 164 -15.66 2.65 46.18
C SER A 164 -14.97 2.45 44.84
N MET A 165 -14.36 3.49 44.29
CA MET A 165 -13.65 3.43 43.02
C MET A 165 -12.28 2.79 43.21
N ASP A 166 -11.53 3.19 44.24
CA ASP A 166 -10.17 2.66 44.46
C ASP A 166 -10.15 1.17 44.87
N LYS A 167 -11.08 0.71 45.72
CA LYS A 167 -11.20 -0.72 46.06
C LYS A 167 -11.69 -1.58 44.89
N PHE A 168 -12.45 -1.00 43.96
CA PHE A 168 -12.89 -1.68 42.74
C PHE A 168 -11.76 -1.71 41.69
N LEU A 169 -10.98 -0.63 41.57
CA LEU A 169 -9.81 -0.54 40.72
C LEU A 169 -8.67 -1.44 41.19
N ASP A 170 -8.43 -1.59 42.50
CA ASP A 170 -7.42 -2.51 43.04
C ASP A 170 -7.85 -3.99 42.89
N SER A 171 -9.14 -4.29 43.07
CA SER A 171 -9.71 -5.63 42.84
C SER A 171 -9.68 -6.05 41.37
N ILE A 172 -9.85 -5.09 40.45
CA ILE A 172 -9.75 -5.33 39.01
C ILE A 172 -8.29 -5.45 38.61
N ASN A 173 -7.42 -4.54 39.05
CA ASN A 173 -5.99 -4.58 38.71
C ASN A 173 -5.32 -5.86 39.22
N ASP A 174 -5.60 -6.35 40.43
CA ASP A 174 -4.90 -7.54 40.96
C ASP A 174 -5.43 -8.87 40.38
N ARG A 175 -6.67 -8.90 39.86
CA ARG A 175 -7.21 -10.02 39.07
C ARG A 175 -6.85 -9.91 37.57
N PHE A 176 -6.70 -8.69 37.05
CA PHE A 176 -6.23 -8.44 35.68
C PHE A 176 -4.75 -8.78 35.56
N ASP A 177 -3.88 -8.23 36.41
CA ASP A 177 -2.42 -8.38 36.27
C ASP A 177 -1.95 -9.84 36.38
N LYS A 178 -2.64 -10.68 37.18
CA LYS A 178 -2.25 -12.09 37.38
C LYS A 178 -2.70 -13.03 36.26
N VAL A 179 -3.78 -12.70 35.55
CA VAL A 179 -4.27 -13.49 34.39
C VAL A 179 -3.66 -12.97 33.08
N VAL A 180 -3.38 -11.66 33.00
CA VAL A 180 -2.84 -10.96 31.82
C VAL A 180 -1.34 -11.19 31.64
N ARG A 181 -0.54 -11.27 32.71
CA ARG A 181 0.92 -11.31 32.53
C ARG A 181 1.49 -12.63 32.04
N ASN A 182 0.86 -13.76 32.35
CA ASN A 182 1.69 -14.92 32.61
C ASN A 182 1.86 -15.93 31.48
N TYR A 183 1.12 -15.86 30.36
CA TYR A 183 1.13 -17.05 29.51
C TYR A 183 1.09 -16.90 27.99
N PHE A 184 0.29 -16.01 27.41
CA PHE A 184 0.09 -16.08 25.96
C PHE A 184 -0.22 -14.68 25.43
N GLN A 185 0.66 -14.14 24.59
CA GLN A 185 0.61 -14.29 23.13
C GLN A 185 -0.64 -13.62 22.54
N LYS A 186 -0.42 -12.73 21.57
CA LYS A 186 -1.36 -12.23 20.56
C LYS A 186 -2.11 -10.92 20.89
N ASP A 187 -1.83 -9.95 20.01
CA ASP A 187 -2.76 -8.98 19.43
C ASP A 187 -3.51 -8.06 20.39
N PHE A 188 -2.92 -6.88 20.68
CA PHE A 188 -3.73 -5.74 21.14
C PHE A 188 -3.34 -4.32 20.68
N PRO A 189 -2.24 -4.01 19.96
CA PRO A 189 -2.05 -2.64 19.50
C PRO A 189 -2.97 -2.22 18.34
N VAL A 190 -3.81 -3.11 17.78
CA VAL A 190 -4.64 -2.81 16.60
C VAL A 190 -6.09 -2.42 16.96
N LEU A 191 -6.62 -2.81 18.12
CA LEU A 191 -7.92 -2.29 18.57
C LEU A 191 -7.83 -0.91 19.27
N MET A 192 -6.64 -0.50 19.73
CA MET A 192 -6.43 0.78 20.42
C MET A 192 -5.86 1.90 19.55
N LYS A 193 -5.46 1.66 18.29
CA LYS A 193 -4.93 2.71 17.41
C LYS A 193 -6.03 3.59 16.78
N ASN A 194 -7.25 3.09 16.64
CA ASN A 194 -8.37 3.89 16.13
C ASN A 194 -8.99 4.78 17.21
N VAL A 195 -9.00 4.34 18.49
CA VAL A 195 -9.56 5.15 19.59
C VAL A 195 -8.52 6.10 20.20
N MET A 196 -7.25 5.70 20.35
CA MET A 196 -6.19 6.63 20.76
C MET A 196 -5.69 7.49 19.60
N GLY A 197 -5.76 7.01 18.36
CA GLY A 197 -5.37 7.79 17.17
C GLY A 197 -6.20 9.05 17.06
N ASP A 198 -7.52 8.95 17.12
CA ASP A 198 -8.39 10.13 16.97
C ASP A 198 -8.29 11.11 18.16
N THR A 199 -8.11 10.63 19.39
CA THR A 199 -7.91 11.51 20.57
C THR A 199 -6.48 12.09 20.66
N LEU A 200 -5.45 11.40 20.14
CA LEU A 200 -4.08 11.91 20.06
C LEU A 200 -3.88 12.84 18.84
N ARG A 201 -4.67 12.64 17.77
CA ARG A 201 -4.78 13.52 16.58
C ARG A 201 -5.45 14.85 16.94
N GLU A 202 -6.48 14.83 17.79
CA GLU A 202 -7.13 16.05 18.33
C GLU A 202 -6.22 16.85 19.30
N THR A 203 -5.19 16.23 19.88
CA THR A 203 -4.30 16.87 20.88
C THR A 203 -2.89 17.20 20.38
N GLY A 204 -2.56 16.90 19.11
CA GLY A 204 -1.34 17.38 18.44
C GLY A 204 -0.02 16.71 18.86
N LEU A 205 -0.06 15.47 19.38
CA LEU A 205 1.10 14.80 19.99
C LEU A 205 1.83 13.75 19.12
N VAL A 206 1.39 13.47 17.88
CA VAL A 206 2.05 12.47 16.99
C VAL A 206 2.30 13.03 15.59
N LYS A 207 3.56 12.96 15.13
CA LYS A 207 4.01 13.40 13.80
C LYS A 207 3.59 12.39 12.71
N HIS A 208 2.91 12.87 11.67
CA HIS A 208 2.65 12.18 10.40
C HIS A 208 3.95 11.81 9.66
N GLN A 209 4.14 10.56 9.18
CA GLN A 209 5.08 10.26 8.06
C GLN A 209 5.21 8.80 7.52
N THR A 210 4.42 7.80 7.92
CA THR A 210 4.82 6.38 7.74
C THR A 210 4.02 5.50 6.76
N LEU A 211 2.94 5.90 6.11
CA LEU A 211 2.20 5.01 5.17
C LEU A 211 2.56 5.32 3.70
N ILE A 212 2.94 4.30 2.93
CA ILE A 212 3.28 4.40 1.50
C ILE A 212 2.09 3.96 0.63
N MET A 213 1.43 2.86 1.00
CA MET A 213 0.29 2.31 0.25
C MET A 213 -0.54 1.43 1.18
N SER A 214 -1.85 1.41 0.97
CA SER A 214 -2.72 0.37 1.53
C SER A 214 -3.73 -0.11 0.49
N GLY A 215 -4.30 -1.29 0.68
CA GLY A 215 -5.27 -1.84 -0.24
C GLY A 215 -5.89 -3.16 0.19
N ASP A 216 -6.88 -3.59 -0.58
CA ASP A 216 -7.59 -4.86 -0.43
C ASP A 216 -6.99 -5.91 -1.38
N LEU A 217 -6.64 -7.09 -0.86
CA LEU A 217 -6.04 -8.20 -1.61
C LEU A 217 -6.94 -8.76 -2.72
N THR A 218 -8.25 -8.54 -2.63
CA THR A 218 -9.20 -8.92 -3.69
C THR A 218 -9.11 -8.01 -4.92
N ARG A 219 -8.53 -6.81 -4.76
CA ARG A 219 -8.39 -5.79 -5.81
C ARG A 219 -6.96 -5.68 -6.32
N ILE A 220 -5.99 -5.70 -5.42
CA ILE A 220 -4.57 -5.65 -5.73
C ILE A 220 -3.94 -6.84 -5.02
N SER A 221 -3.42 -7.78 -5.80
CA SER A 221 -2.76 -8.94 -5.22
C SER A 221 -1.49 -8.52 -4.47
N LEU A 222 -1.12 -9.32 -3.45
CA LEU A 222 0.13 -9.09 -2.72
C LEU A 222 1.36 -9.06 -3.66
N ALA A 223 1.36 -9.89 -4.71
CA ALA A 223 2.43 -9.91 -5.70
C ALA A 223 2.54 -8.58 -6.46
N GLU A 224 1.41 -7.98 -6.86
CA GLU A 224 1.41 -6.66 -7.52
C GLU A 224 1.93 -5.56 -6.59
N ALA A 225 1.54 -5.57 -5.31
CA ALA A 225 2.05 -4.63 -4.32
C ALA A 225 3.58 -4.77 -4.13
N LEU A 226 4.09 -6.00 -4.09
CA LEU A 226 5.53 -6.27 -3.98
C LEU A 226 6.29 -5.90 -5.26
N CYS A 227 5.71 -6.16 -6.43
CA CYS A 227 6.24 -5.70 -7.72
C CYS A 227 6.31 -4.16 -7.79
N PHE A 228 5.32 -3.45 -7.26
CA PHE A 228 5.39 -2.00 -7.10
C PHE A 228 6.58 -1.58 -6.25
N CYS A 229 6.81 -2.25 -5.11
CA CYS A 229 7.95 -1.97 -4.24
C CYS A 229 9.29 -2.17 -4.97
N ALA A 230 9.38 -3.21 -5.79
CA ALA A 230 10.56 -3.52 -6.60
C ALA A 230 10.84 -2.42 -7.63
N ALA A 231 9.85 -2.09 -8.46
CA ALA A 231 9.98 -1.13 -9.55
C ALA A 231 10.27 0.29 -9.05
N SER A 232 9.65 0.69 -7.94
CA SER A 232 9.83 2.01 -7.34
C SER A 232 10.93 2.07 -6.28
N ARG A 233 11.71 0.98 -6.13
CA ARG A 233 12.83 0.84 -5.17
C ARG A 233 12.46 1.24 -3.74
N GLN A 234 11.26 0.89 -3.29
CA GLN A 234 10.78 1.25 -1.95
C GLN A 234 11.50 0.45 -0.88
N SER A 235 11.66 1.07 0.28
CA SER A 235 12.05 0.42 1.52
C SER A 235 10.90 0.54 2.51
N GLY A 236 10.74 -0.46 3.36
CA GLY A 236 9.71 -0.44 4.38
C GLY A 236 9.23 -1.83 4.77
N ARG A 237 8.10 -1.83 5.49
CA ARG A 237 7.43 -3.03 5.97
C ARG A 237 6.04 -3.11 5.37
N LEU A 238 5.78 -4.19 4.62
CA LEU A 238 4.47 -4.54 4.13
C LEU A 238 3.80 -5.51 5.11
N SER A 239 2.75 -5.05 5.77
CA SER A 239 1.89 -5.83 6.66
C SER A 239 0.65 -6.30 5.91
N MET A 240 0.27 -7.56 6.07
CA MET A 240 -0.92 -8.16 5.48
C MET A 240 -1.79 -8.76 6.58
N PHE A 241 -3.09 -8.46 6.56
CA PHE A 241 -4.08 -8.95 7.50
C PHE A 241 -5.22 -9.64 6.76
N SER A 242 -5.51 -10.88 7.15
CA SER A 242 -6.66 -11.69 6.74
C SER A 242 -7.26 -12.37 7.98
N ASP A 243 -8.42 -13.00 7.84
CA ASP A 243 -9.19 -13.54 8.97
C ASP A 243 -8.37 -14.46 9.90
N ASP A 244 -7.50 -15.28 9.32
CA ASP A 244 -6.68 -16.25 10.05
C ASP A 244 -5.17 -16.11 9.77
N THR A 245 -4.76 -15.10 9.00
CA THR A 245 -3.37 -14.91 8.56
C THR A 245 -2.91 -13.48 8.76
N PHE A 246 -1.79 -13.32 9.44
CA PHE A 246 -1.03 -12.08 9.50
C PHE A 246 0.36 -12.31 8.92
N ALA A 247 0.83 -11.46 8.02
CA ALA A 247 2.18 -11.55 7.47
C ALA A 247 2.87 -10.18 7.49
N GLU A 248 4.18 -10.17 7.68
CA GLU A 248 5.02 -8.99 7.51
C GLU A 248 6.14 -9.29 6.55
N ILE A 249 6.38 -8.39 5.61
CA ILE A 249 7.41 -8.52 4.58
C ILE A 249 8.26 -7.26 4.62
N PHE A 250 9.55 -7.46 4.82
CA PHE A 250 10.53 -6.38 4.94
C PHE A 250 11.26 -6.21 3.61
N ILE A 251 11.32 -4.96 3.17
CA ILE A 251 11.79 -4.57 1.85
C ILE A 251 12.84 -3.48 2.03
N GLU A 252 13.94 -3.57 1.28
CA GLU A 252 15.01 -2.57 1.26
C GLU A 252 15.41 -2.29 -0.18
N ASN A 253 15.24 -1.04 -0.61
CA ASN A 253 15.57 -0.57 -1.97
C ASN A 253 14.97 -1.45 -3.07
N GLY A 254 13.71 -1.87 -2.90
CA GLY A 254 13.00 -2.77 -3.82
C GLY A 254 13.44 -4.24 -3.76
N ARG A 255 14.30 -4.61 -2.81
CA ARG A 255 14.73 -6.00 -2.59
C ARG A 255 14.06 -6.60 -1.39
N PHE A 256 13.79 -7.90 -1.48
CA PHE A 256 13.27 -8.68 -0.38
C PHE A 256 14.37 -8.92 0.67
N VAL A 257 14.05 -8.62 1.92
CA VAL A 257 14.95 -8.83 3.07
C VAL A 257 14.48 -10.01 3.90
N PHE A 258 13.24 -9.99 4.36
CA PHE A 258 12.70 -11.02 5.24
C PHE A 258 11.17 -11.06 5.19
N ALA A 259 10.59 -12.18 5.58
CA ALA A 259 9.15 -12.27 5.79
C ALA A 259 8.83 -13.14 6.99
N THR A 260 7.77 -12.77 7.70
CA THR A 260 7.18 -13.54 8.79
C THR A 260 5.71 -13.78 8.48
N ILE A 261 5.18 -14.88 9.00
CA ILE A 261 3.76 -15.18 8.91
C ILE A 261 3.28 -15.83 10.20
N SER A 262 2.11 -15.41 10.66
CA SER A 262 1.38 -15.98 11.77
C SER A 262 0.04 -16.48 11.24
N GLN A 263 -0.21 -17.78 11.38
CA GLN A 263 -1.47 -18.42 11.02
C GLN A 263 -2.06 -19.15 12.23
N LYS A 264 -3.39 -19.12 12.34
CA LYS A 264 -4.09 -19.82 13.42
C LYS A 264 -3.87 -21.34 13.31
N GLY A 265 -3.06 -21.90 14.21
CA GLY A 265 -2.88 -23.35 14.38
C GLY A 265 -1.74 -23.99 13.58
N LYS A 266 -1.02 -23.26 12.73
CA LYS A 266 0.19 -23.75 12.04
C LYS A 266 1.35 -22.78 12.29
N HIS A 267 2.31 -23.19 13.10
CA HIS A 267 3.58 -22.49 13.27
C HIS A 267 4.70 -23.44 12.87
N ARG A 268 5.42 -23.09 11.82
CA ARG A 268 6.65 -23.79 11.40
C ARG A 268 7.82 -22.96 11.92
N PHE A 269 8.50 -23.48 12.94
CA PHE A 269 9.60 -22.77 13.57
C PHE A 269 10.90 -22.99 12.80
N LEU A 270 11.86 -22.06 12.94
CA LEU A 270 13.20 -22.20 12.35
C LEU A 270 13.86 -23.53 12.77
N THR A 271 13.66 -23.93 14.02
CA THR A 271 14.13 -25.21 14.57
C THR A 271 13.53 -26.43 13.87
N ASP A 272 12.29 -26.34 13.37
CA ASP A 272 11.66 -27.45 12.65
C ASP A 272 12.32 -27.67 11.29
N LEU A 273 12.74 -26.60 10.62
CA LEU A 273 13.47 -26.67 9.35
C LEU A 273 14.86 -27.28 9.55
N ILE A 274 15.57 -26.88 10.61
CA ILE A 274 16.89 -27.40 10.95
C ILE A 274 16.82 -28.90 11.28
N CYS A 275 15.82 -29.33 12.06
CA CYS A 275 15.63 -30.74 12.41
C CYS A 275 15.20 -31.62 11.23
N GLN A 276 14.57 -31.06 10.20
CA GLN A 276 14.16 -31.79 8.99
C GLN A 276 15.30 -31.95 7.98
N ASP A 277 16.37 -31.16 8.10
CA ASP A 277 17.52 -31.26 7.21
C ASP A 277 18.48 -32.35 7.68
N ASN A 278 18.64 -33.39 6.87
CA ASN A 278 19.54 -34.51 7.13
C ASN A 278 21.04 -34.12 7.16
N ARG A 279 21.38 -32.86 6.86
CA ARG A 279 22.72 -32.31 7.08
C ARG A 279 23.08 -32.19 8.56
N PHE A 280 22.10 -32.28 9.46
CA PHE A 280 22.31 -32.19 10.91
C PHE A 280 21.92 -33.48 11.66
N SER A 281 22.84 -33.96 12.51
CA SER A 281 22.58 -34.99 13.52
C SER A 281 22.58 -34.35 14.91
N CYS A 282 21.69 -33.39 15.13
CA CYS A 282 21.49 -32.86 16.48
C CYS A 282 20.28 -33.57 17.11
N ALA A 283 20.44 -34.09 18.32
CA ALA A 283 19.33 -34.74 19.00
C ALA A 283 18.26 -33.67 19.34
N PRO A 284 16.95 -33.92 19.15
CA PRO A 284 15.89 -32.95 19.47
C PRO A 284 15.96 -32.39 20.90
N GLN A 285 16.55 -33.15 21.82
CA GLN A 285 16.76 -32.78 23.22
C GLN A 285 17.84 -31.70 23.40
N GLU A 286 18.90 -31.72 22.60
CA GLU A 286 19.96 -30.68 22.63
C GLU A 286 19.41 -29.35 22.12
N LEU A 287 18.63 -29.38 21.03
CA LEU A 287 17.99 -28.19 20.47
C LEU A 287 17.01 -27.56 21.46
N ALA A 288 16.20 -28.37 22.16
CA ALA A 288 15.28 -27.89 23.19
C ALA A 288 16.01 -27.15 24.33
N GLY A 289 17.20 -27.62 24.73
CA GLY A 289 18.04 -26.94 25.71
C GLY A 289 18.51 -25.57 25.23
N VAL A 290 18.89 -25.44 23.96
CA VAL A 290 19.28 -24.15 23.37
C VAL A 290 18.10 -23.19 23.24
N VAL A 291 16.91 -23.69 22.90
CA VAL A 291 15.68 -22.88 22.83
C VAL A 291 15.36 -22.24 24.19
N GLU A 292 15.38 -23.04 25.26
CA GLU A 292 15.09 -22.56 26.61
C GLU A 292 16.14 -21.57 27.11
N GLU A 293 17.42 -21.81 26.83
CA GLU A 293 18.50 -20.88 27.17
C GLU A 293 18.41 -19.57 26.40
N ALA A 294 18.18 -19.62 25.09
CA ALA A 294 17.98 -18.44 24.25
C ALA A 294 16.79 -17.61 24.73
N ARG A 295 15.69 -18.26 25.12
CA ARG A 295 14.52 -17.60 25.72
C ARG A 295 14.86 -16.92 27.05
N ASN A 296 15.59 -17.59 27.93
CA ASN A 296 15.97 -17.06 29.25
C ASN A 296 16.94 -15.87 29.15
N ASN A 297 17.82 -15.88 28.15
CA ASN A 297 18.82 -14.84 27.94
C ASN A 297 18.38 -13.76 26.94
N ASN A 298 17.18 -13.91 26.36
CA ASN A 298 16.61 -13.00 25.36
C ASN A 298 17.50 -12.81 24.12
N ILE A 299 18.15 -13.89 23.67
CA ILE A 299 19.02 -13.93 22.49
C ILE A 299 18.25 -14.56 21.33
N PRO A 300 18.38 -14.05 20.08
CA PRO A 300 17.79 -14.70 18.91
C PRO A 300 18.26 -16.15 18.80
N ILE A 301 17.32 -17.09 18.62
CA ILE A 301 17.63 -18.51 18.65
C ILE A 301 18.68 -18.93 17.60
N GLY A 302 18.67 -18.29 16.43
CA GLY A 302 19.69 -18.50 15.40
C GLY A 302 21.10 -18.19 15.88
N GLN A 303 21.27 -17.06 16.57
CA GLN A 303 22.56 -16.66 17.13
C GLN A 303 23.02 -17.62 18.24
N ALA A 304 22.12 -18.04 19.12
CA ALA A 304 22.43 -19.02 20.15
C ALA A 304 22.89 -20.38 19.57
N LEU A 305 22.31 -20.79 18.43
CA LEU A 305 22.75 -21.99 17.71
C LEU A 305 24.16 -21.82 17.11
N VAL A 306 24.48 -20.64 16.58
CA VAL A 306 25.82 -20.34 16.04
C VAL A 306 26.87 -20.26 17.16
N GLU A 307 26.56 -19.59 18.27
CA GLU A 307 27.46 -19.45 19.43
C GLU A 307 27.84 -20.79 20.06
N LYS A 308 26.90 -21.75 20.06
CA LYS A 308 27.16 -23.12 20.52
C LYS A 308 27.86 -24.00 19.48
N GLY A 309 28.17 -23.45 18.31
CA GLY A 309 28.79 -24.20 17.21
C GLY A 309 27.88 -25.29 16.62
N LEU A 310 26.56 -25.19 16.86
CA LEU A 310 25.59 -26.14 16.35
C LEU A 310 25.28 -25.88 14.89
N ILE A 311 25.37 -24.64 14.41
CA ILE A 311 25.25 -24.30 12.98
C ILE A 311 26.30 -23.25 12.64
N SER A 312 26.76 -23.19 11.39
CA SER A 312 27.57 -22.05 10.94
C SER A 312 26.69 -20.81 10.69
N ASP A 313 27.32 -19.64 10.59
CA ASP A 313 26.64 -18.41 10.18
C ASP A 313 26.02 -18.54 8.78
N ASP A 314 26.71 -19.24 7.87
CA ASP A 314 26.21 -19.51 6.51
C ASP A 314 24.98 -20.43 6.53
N ASP A 315 24.98 -21.46 7.39
CA ASP A 315 23.82 -22.33 7.58
C ASP A 315 22.63 -21.56 8.15
N LEU A 316 22.86 -20.69 9.15
CA LEU A 316 21.82 -19.84 9.71
C LEU A 316 21.18 -18.96 8.63
N MET A 317 22.00 -18.29 7.80
CA MET A 317 21.51 -17.47 6.70
C MET A 317 20.71 -18.30 5.70
N TYR A 318 21.15 -19.51 5.38
CA TYR A 318 20.42 -20.44 4.51
C TYR A 318 19.02 -20.78 5.07
N TYR A 319 18.92 -21.14 6.36
CA TYR A 319 17.63 -21.47 6.97
C TYR A 319 16.71 -20.26 7.13
N LEU A 320 17.25 -19.10 7.48
CA LEU A 320 16.48 -17.85 7.53
C LEU A 320 15.91 -17.50 6.16
N GLN A 321 16.70 -17.67 5.10
CA GLN A 321 16.23 -17.47 3.73
C GLN A 321 15.10 -18.45 3.37
N GLN A 322 15.24 -19.74 3.68
CA GLN A 322 14.20 -20.72 3.41
C GLN A 322 12.91 -20.41 4.20
N HIS A 323 13.03 -20.08 5.48
CA HIS A 323 11.90 -19.71 6.34
C HIS A 323 11.15 -18.50 5.80
N ALA A 324 11.88 -17.45 5.42
CA ALA A 324 11.31 -16.24 4.84
C ALA A 324 10.61 -16.51 3.49
N GLN A 325 11.18 -17.38 2.64
CA GLN A 325 10.56 -17.78 1.37
C GLN A 325 9.27 -18.57 1.58
N ASP A 326 9.25 -19.50 2.53
CA ASP A 326 8.05 -20.27 2.89
C ASP A 326 6.95 -19.35 3.46
N ALA A 327 7.34 -18.38 4.30
CA ALA A 327 6.43 -17.37 4.84
C ALA A 327 5.83 -16.52 3.72
N LEU A 328 6.64 -16.02 2.79
CA LEU A 328 6.17 -15.24 1.65
C LEU A 328 5.26 -16.06 0.74
N THR A 329 5.63 -17.31 0.42
CA THR A 329 4.81 -18.20 -0.43
C THR A 329 3.42 -18.41 0.19
N THR A 330 3.38 -18.57 1.51
CA THR A 330 2.12 -18.73 2.24
C THR A 330 1.30 -17.43 2.23
N ALA A 331 1.96 -16.27 2.36
CA ALA A 331 1.30 -14.98 2.24
C ALA A 331 0.71 -14.77 0.84
N LEU A 332 1.46 -15.09 -0.22
CA LEU A 332 1.02 -14.99 -1.62
C LEU A 332 -0.17 -15.89 -1.96
N ALA A 333 -0.37 -16.98 -1.21
CA ALA A 333 -1.54 -17.85 -1.37
C ALA A 333 -2.83 -17.25 -0.77
N THR A 334 -2.73 -16.15 -0.02
CA THR A 334 -3.87 -15.47 0.61
C THR A 334 -4.55 -14.56 -0.41
N SER A 335 -5.86 -14.76 -0.64
CA SER A 335 -6.64 -14.07 -1.68
C SER A 335 -7.58 -12.99 -1.15
N GLN A 336 -7.71 -12.83 0.17
CA GLN A 336 -8.61 -11.89 0.82
C GLN A 336 -7.95 -11.27 2.04
N GLY A 337 -8.25 -10.00 2.31
CA GLY A 337 -7.68 -9.25 3.42
C GLY A 337 -7.19 -7.88 2.97
N ASN A 338 -6.54 -7.17 3.89
CA ASN A 338 -5.97 -5.85 3.63
C ASN A 338 -4.45 -5.90 3.78
N PHE A 339 -3.74 -5.06 3.04
CA PHE A 339 -2.32 -4.84 3.21
C PHE A 339 -2.00 -3.37 3.43
N PHE A 340 -0.88 -3.12 4.10
CA PHE A 340 -0.36 -1.80 4.44
C PHE A 340 1.15 -1.82 4.25
N LEU A 341 1.66 -0.99 3.35
CA LEU A 341 3.08 -0.75 3.17
C LEU A 341 3.44 0.53 3.92
N GLU A 342 4.26 0.39 4.96
CA GLU A 342 4.73 1.49 5.79
C GLU A 342 6.22 1.77 5.51
N MET A 343 6.59 3.05 5.44
CA MET A 343 7.98 3.49 5.47
C MET A 343 8.49 3.26 6.89
N ASP A 344 9.24 2.17 7.04
CA ASP A 344 9.74 1.68 8.31
C ASP A 344 11.21 1.29 8.13
N ASP A 345 12.04 1.64 9.10
CA ASP A 345 13.43 1.19 9.10
C ASP A 345 13.46 -0.32 9.36
N LEU A 346 14.46 -1.01 8.79
CA LEU A 346 14.66 -2.41 9.13
C LEU A 346 14.92 -2.52 10.64
N PRO A 347 14.18 -3.40 11.36
CA PRO A 347 14.50 -3.73 12.73
C PRO A 347 15.97 -4.10 12.87
N PHE A 348 16.61 -3.69 13.98
CA PHE A 348 18.04 -3.90 14.20
C PHE A 348 18.49 -5.36 13.95
N ASN A 349 17.69 -6.33 14.38
CA ASN A 349 17.97 -7.77 14.21
C ASN A 349 17.85 -8.25 12.74
N LEU A 350 17.16 -7.50 11.87
CA LEU A 350 17.05 -7.79 10.44
C LEU A 350 18.12 -7.06 9.62
N ALA A 351 18.74 -6.01 10.16
CA ALA A 351 19.86 -5.33 9.51
C ALA A 351 21.06 -6.29 9.31
N ASP A 352 21.27 -7.20 10.26
CA ASP A 352 22.34 -8.20 10.25
C ASP A 352 22.12 -9.36 9.28
N ILE A 353 20.89 -9.53 8.75
CA ILE A 353 20.66 -10.46 7.65
C ILE A 353 21.53 -10.01 6.48
N LYS A 354 22.30 -10.92 5.87
CA LYS A 354 23.26 -10.54 4.82
C LYS A 354 22.66 -10.56 3.41
N PHE A 355 21.58 -11.31 3.20
CA PHE A 355 20.99 -11.48 1.88
C PHE A 355 20.01 -10.34 1.55
N ARG A 356 20.03 -9.87 0.31
CA ARG A 356 18.96 -9.08 -0.30
C ARG A 356 18.62 -9.71 -1.64
N ILE A 357 17.42 -10.27 -1.73
CA ILE A 357 17.02 -11.06 -2.89
C ILE A 357 16.21 -10.17 -3.83
N PRO A 358 16.45 -10.20 -5.15
CA PRO A 358 15.59 -9.49 -6.08
C PRO A 358 14.13 -9.91 -5.89
N MET A 359 13.21 -8.94 -5.80
CA MET A 359 11.82 -9.21 -5.44
C MET A 359 11.16 -10.17 -6.45
N TYR A 360 11.38 -9.92 -7.75
CA TYR A 360 10.86 -10.78 -8.82
C TYR A 360 11.29 -12.23 -8.66
N LYS A 361 12.52 -12.47 -8.18
CA LYS A 361 13.02 -13.83 -7.91
C LYS A 361 12.20 -14.53 -6.84
N VAL A 362 11.95 -13.86 -5.71
CA VAL A 362 11.20 -14.46 -4.60
C VAL A 362 9.74 -14.69 -4.98
N LEU A 363 9.14 -13.77 -5.72
CA LEU A 363 7.77 -13.89 -6.23
C LEU A 363 7.63 -15.09 -7.18
N VAL A 364 8.47 -15.15 -8.21
CA VAL A 364 8.44 -16.22 -9.21
C VAL A 364 8.71 -17.58 -8.56
N ASP A 365 9.74 -17.70 -7.72
CA ASP A 365 10.06 -18.96 -7.03
C ASP A 365 8.95 -19.39 -6.05
N GLY A 366 8.27 -18.44 -5.40
CA GLY A 366 7.14 -18.71 -4.51
C GLY A 366 5.93 -19.24 -5.27
N VAL A 367 5.51 -18.57 -6.35
CA VAL A 367 4.28 -18.94 -7.08
C VAL A 367 4.45 -20.19 -7.95
N ARG A 368 5.68 -20.55 -8.36
CA ARG A 368 5.97 -21.82 -9.07
C ARG A 368 5.55 -23.06 -8.28
N ARG A 369 5.48 -22.96 -6.94
CA ARG A 369 5.08 -24.06 -6.06
C ARG A 369 3.55 -24.19 -5.92
N LEU A 370 2.78 -23.23 -6.40
CA LEU A 370 1.32 -23.23 -6.30
C LEU A 370 0.65 -24.12 -7.37
N PRO A 371 -0.50 -24.72 -7.07
CA PRO A 371 -1.21 -25.58 -8.02
C PRO A 371 -1.75 -24.78 -9.21
N LEU A 372 -1.94 -25.44 -10.36
CA LEU A 372 -2.53 -24.82 -11.54
C LEU A 372 -4.00 -24.45 -11.28
N MET A 373 -4.35 -23.19 -11.53
CA MET A 373 -5.70 -22.64 -11.39
C MET A 373 -6.58 -23.05 -12.57
N ALA A 374 -7.87 -23.30 -12.31
CA ALA A 374 -8.83 -23.71 -13.33
C ALA A 374 -8.86 -22.76 -14.54
N LYS A 375 -8.82 -21.44 -14.34
CA LYS A 375 -8.84 -20.46 -15.43
C LYS A 375 -7.70 -20.60 -16.45
N PHE A 376 -6.53 -21.11 -16.04
CA PHE A 376 -5.41 -21.35 -16.96
C PHE A 376 -5.54 -22.65 -17.76
N THR A 377 -6.60 -23.43 -17.50
CA THR A 377 -6.96 -24.61 -18.31
C THR A 377 -7.89 -24.26 -19.47
N GLU A 378 -8.45 -23.05 -19.50
CA GLU A 378 -9.32 -22.56 -20.56
C GLU A 378 -8.49 -22.08 -21.77
N ASP A 379 -8.99 -22.28 -22.98
CA ASP A 379 -8.30 -21.87 -24.21
C ASP A 379 -8.51 -20.40 -24.55
N GLU A 380 -9.62 -19.81 -24.12
CA GLU A 380 -10.06 -18.47 -24.50
C GLU A 380 -9.36 -17.34 -23.71
N LEU A 381 -8.52 -17.67 -22.73
CA LEU A 381 -7.85 -16.69 -21.89
C LEU A 381 -6.82 -15.88 -22.69
N PHE A 382 -6.84 -14.55 -22.58
CA PHE A 382 -5.79 -13.71 -23.16
C PHE A 382 -4.77 -13.34 -22.10
N VAL A 383 -3.50 -13.62 -22.37
CA VAL A 383 -2.39 -13.32 -21.45
C VAL A 383 -1.51 -12.25 -22.08
N THR A 384 -1.33 -11.14 -21.36
CA THR A 384 -0.52 -10.00 -21.80
C THR A 384 0.64 -9.80 -20.85
N ARG A 385 1.86 -9.68 -21.38
CA ARG A 385 3.04 -9.36 -20.57
C ARG A 385 2.91 -7.98 -19.90
N ALA A 386 3.18 -7.92 -18.59
CA ALA A 386 3.28 -6.64 -17.89
C ALA A 386 4.62 -5.96 -18.23
N PRO A 387 4.74 -4.62 -18.12
CA PRO A 387 6.00 -3.91 -18.35
C PRO A 387 7.17 -4.44 -17.51
N LEU A 388 6.87 -4.82 -16.26
CA LEU A 388 7.83 -5.37 -15.28
C LEU A 388 8.44 -6.71 -15.70
N CYS A 389 7.78 -7.43 -16.62
CA CYS A 389 8.28 -8.71 -17.14
C CYS A 389 9.64 -8.55 -17.85
N ALA A 390 9.88 -7.40 -18.50
CA ALA A 390 11.17 -7.13 -19.13
C ALA A 390 12.31 -6.97 -18.10
N GLU A 391 12.04 -6.33 -16.97
CA GLU A 391 13.02 -6.19 -15.88
C GLU A 391 13.35 -7.55 -15.26
N ALA A 392 12.31 -8.36 -14.95
CA ALA A 392 12.50 -9.70 -14.41
C ALA A 392 13.31 -10.61 -15.35
N ALA A 393 13.14 -10.48 -16.67
CA ALA A 393 13.94 -11.19 -17.66
C ALA A 393 15.41 -10.74 -17.67
N GLN A 394 15.67 -9.43 -17.57
CA GLN A 394 17.04 -8.89 -17.51
C GLN A 394 17.79 -9.34 -16.25
N GLU A 395 17.10 -9.54 -15.14
CA GLU A 395 17.66 -10.10 -13.91
C GLU A 395 17.92 -11.61 -13.96
N GLY A 396 17.57 -12.29 -15.07
CA GLY A 396 17.79 -13.74 -15.22
C GLY A 396 16.91 -14.59 -14.31
N VAL A 397 15.76 -14.08 -13.88
CA VAL A 397 14.84 -14.77 -12.96
C VAL A 397 13.94 -15.78 -13.68
N LEU A 398 13.59 -15.48 -14.93
CA LEU A 398 12.68 -16.27 -15.73
C LEU A 398 13.35 -17.55 -16.24
N SER A 399 12.62 -18.66 -16.21
CA SER A 399 13.06 -19.94 -16.79
C SER A 399 13.10 -19.87 -18.32
N GLU A 400 13.80 -20.81 -18.98
CA GLU A 400 13.83 -20.89 -20.45
C GLU A 400 12.42 -20.96 -21.05
N ALA A 401 11.52 -21.70 -20.40
CA ALA A 401 10.12 -21.80 -20.82
C ALA A 401 9.38 -20.45 -20.73
N GLU A 402 9.53 -19.73 -19.61
CA GLU A 402 8.91 -18.42 -19.39
C GLU A 402 9.47 -17.36 -20.37
N GLN A 403 10.78 -17.40 -20.64
CA GLN A 403 11.44 -16.52 -21.61
C GLN A 403 10.97 -16.81 -23.05
N GLY A 404 10.82 -18.09 -23.42
CA GLY A 404 10.37 -18.50 -24.74
C GLY A 404 8.96 -18.01 -25.09
N LEU A 405 8.13 -17.70 -24.10
CA LEU A 405 6.76 -17.21 -24.30
C LEU A 405 6.66 -15.70 -24.47
N MET A 406 7.70 -14.92 -24.17
CA MET A 406 7.60 -13.45 -24.09
C MET A 406 7.06 -12.77 -25.35
N LEU A 407 7.36 -13.32 -26.53
CA LEU A 407 6.88 -12.80 -27.83
C LEU A 407 5.43 -13.20 -28.15
N LEU A 408 4.95 -14.29 -27.55
CA LEU A 408 3.60 -14.83 -27.79
C LEU A 408 2.55 -14.17 -26.89
N LEU A 409 2.95 -13.70 -25.70
CA LEU A 409 2.07 -13.07 -24.70
C LEU A 409 1.80 -11.58 -25.01
N ASP A 410 1.18 -11.32 -26.16
CA ASP A 410 0.88 -9.98 -26.67
C ASP A 410 -0.52 -9.46 -26.35
N GLY A 411 -1.36 -10.26 -25.69
CA GLY A 411 -2.75 -9.92 -25.40
C GLY A 411 -3.70 -10.02 -26.59
N VAL A 412 -3.23 -10.50 -27.74
CA VAL A 412 -4.04 -10.71 -28.96
C VAL A 412 -4.30 -12.19 -29.17
N ARG A 413 -3.31 -13.05 -28.89
CA ARG A 413 -3.48 -14.51 -28.96
C ARG A 413 -4.21 -15.04 -27.73
N THR A 414 -5.10 -15.98 -27.94
CA THR A 414 -5.67 -16.77 -26.85
C THR A 414 -4.65 -17.79 -26.34
N LEU A 415 -4.80 -18.24 -25.09
CA LEU A 415 -3.89 -19.22 -24.48
C LEU A 415 -3.82 -20.52 -25.29
N GLY A 416 -4.94 -20.96 -25.90
CA GLY A 416 -4.96 -22.10 -26.81
C GLY A 416 -4.08 -21.90 -28.05
N VAL A 417 -4.10 -20.71 -28.65
CA VAL A 417 -3.21 -20.37 -29.79
C VAL A 417 -1.75 -20.27 -29.33
N VAL A 418 -1.49 -19.70 -28.15
CA VAL A 418 -0.13 -19.65 -27.58
C VAL A 418 0.41 -21.06 -27.35
N CYS A 419 -0.40 -22.01 -26.88
CA CYS A 419 0.01 -23.42 -26.76
C CYS A 419 0.38 -24.02 -28.13
N GLN A 420 -0.41 -23.76 -29.18
CA GLN A 420 -0.16 -24.29 -30.52
C GLN A 420 1.08 -23.69 -31.22
N GLU A 421 1.34 -22.39 -31.01
CA GLU A 421 2.47 -21.68 -31.61
C GLU A 421 3.77 -21.84 -30.80
N SER A 422 3.68 -22.26 -29.54
CA SER A 422 4.84 -22.53 -28.70
C SER A 422 5.52 -23.85 -29.09
N SER A 423 6.85 -23.90 -28.93
CA SER A 423 7.61 -25.15 -29.04
C SER A 423 7.59 -25.99 -27.75
N LEU A 424 6.82 -25.57 -26.74
CA LEU A 424 6.74 -26.18 -25.42
C LEU A 424 5.46 -27.00 -25.27
N ASP A 425 5.46 -27.98 -24.37
CA ASP A 425 4.26 -28.74 -24.04
C ASP A 425 3.16 -27.82 -23.46
N ASP A 426 1.89 -28.05 -23.83
CA ASP A 426 0.72 -27.30 -23.36
C ASP A 426 0.70 -27.10 -21.83
N ALA A 427 1.02 -28.14 -21.07
CA ALA A 427 1.05 -28.09 -19.61
C ALA A 427 2.13 -27.12 -19.09
N VAL A 428 3.27 -27.05 -19.77
CA VAL A 428 4.38 -26.13 -19.46
C VAL A 428 4.00 -24.71 -19.82
N VAL A 429 3.37 -24.49 -20.99
CA VAL A 429 2.89 -23.18 -21.43
C VAL A 429 1.90 -22.60 -20.41
N ARG A 430 0.84 -23.35 -20.09
CA ARG A 430 -0.20 -22.91 -19.15
C ARG A 430 0.36 -22.62 -17.77
N ARG A 431 1.26 -23.48 -17.27
CA ARG A 431 1.94 -23.26 -15.99
C ARG A 431 2.81 -22.01 -16.02
N SER A 432 3.57 -21.78 -17.09
CA SER A 432 4.43 -20.60 -17.23
C SER A 432 3.60 -19.32 -17.28
N CYS A 433 2.50 -19.31 -18.03
CA CYS A 433 1.56 -18.19 -18.07
C CYS A 433 0.97 -17.88 -16.68
N GLN A 434 0.58 -18.91 -15.92
CA GLN A 434 0.11 -18.73 -14.55
C GLN A 434 1.19 -18.14 -13.65
N VAL A 435 2.42 -18.66 -13.71
CA VAL A 435 3.53 -18.18 -12.89
C VAL A 435 3.77 -16.70 -13.15
N LEU A 436 3.83 -16.30 -14.42
CA LEU A 436 3.98 -14.90 -14.80
C LEU A 436 2.82 -14.04 -14.28
N TYR A 437 1.58 -14.52 -14.38
CA TYR A 437 0.42 -13.80 -13.87
C TYR A 437 0.42 -13.66 -12.35
N LEU A 438 0.63 -14.75 -11.60
CA LEU A 438 0.64 -14.74 -10.14
C LEU A 438 1.82 -13.98 -9.56
N ALA A 439 2.93 -13.88 -10.30
CA ALA A 439 4.07 -13.04 -9.92
C ALA A 439 3.88 -11.55 -10.27
N GLY A 440 2.73 -11.15 -10.84
CA GLY A 440 2.48 -9.76 -11.27
C GLY A 440 3.25 -9.35 -12.54
N LEU A 441 3.79 -10.32 -13.30
CA LEU A 441 4.56 -10.11 -14.53
C LEU A 441 3.71 -10.30 -15.80
N ALA A 442 2.45 -10.70 -15.66
CA ALA A 442 1.47 -10.74 -16.73
C ALA A 442 0.08 -10.37 -16.22
N THR A 443 -0.76 -9.86 -17.10
CA THR A 443 -2.17 -9.56 -16.86
C THR A 443 -3.04 -10.43 -17.76
N ILE A 444 -4.24 -10.74 -17.29
CA ILE A 444 -5.22 -11.53 -18.06
C ILE A 444 -6.41 -10.65 -18.48
N ARG A 445 -7.03 -10.98 -19.61
CA ARG A 445 -8.27 -10.39 -20.09
C ARG A 445 -9.26 -11.45 -20.56
#